data_AF-A0A3D0SPZ7-F1
#
_entry.id   AF-A0A3D0SPZ7-F1
#
_cell.length_a   1.000
_cell.length_b   1.000
_cell.length_c   1.000
_cell.angle_alpha   90.00
_cell.angle_beta   90.00
_cell.angle_gamma   90.00
#
_symmetry.space_group_name_H-M   'P 1'
#
loop_
_entity.id
_entity.type
_entity.pdbx_description
1 polymer ?
#
loop_
_entity_poly.entity_id
_entity_poly.type
_entity_poly.pdbx_seq_one_letter_code
_entity_poly.pdbx_strand_id
1 'polypeptide(L)'
;MVLDEALGFDAVEVMKKLAEKGVGTRPFFCPMHQQPVLIKMGVASKEAYAISESIYKRGFYIPSGMNLNVQQINEAAEKLTSIVN
;
A
#
# COMPACT_ATOMS: atom_id res chain seq x y z
N MET A 1 -2.72 0.39 -5.48
CA MET A 1 -3.74 1.44 -5.34
C MET A 1 -3.28 2.45 -4.31
N VAL A 2 -3.85 3.66 -4.33
CA VAL A 2 -3.61 4.70 -3.32
C VAL A 2 -4.98 5.08 -2.76
N LEU A 3 -5.14 4.99 -1.43
CA LEU A 3 -6.39 5.35 -0.77
C LEU A 3 -6.62 6.86 -0.87
N ASP A 4 -7.89 7.28 -0.89
CA ASP A 4 -8.28 8.70 -0.79
C ASP A 4 -8.20 9.20 0.66
N GLU A 5 -7.78 10.45 0.85
CA GLU A 5 -7.66 11.09 2.17
C GLU A 5 -8.98 11.14 2.94
N ALA A 6 -10.11 11.28 2.25
CA ALA A 6 -11.44 11.35 2.83
C ALA A 6 -11.88 10.06 3.56
N LEU A 7 -11.24 8.92 3.28
CA LEU A 7 -11.60 7.64 3.91
C LEU A 7 -11.21 7.55 5.38
N GLY A 8 -10.35 8.43 5.89
CA GLY A 8 -9.94 8.42 7.30
C GLY A 8 -9.06 7.25 7.73
N PHE A 9 -8.73 6.33 6.82
CA PHE A 9 -7.82 5.20 7.05
C PHE A 9 -6.51 5.35 6.25
N ASP A 10 -5.44 4.75 6.75
CA ASP A 10 -4.17 4.60 6.01
C ASP A 10 -3.98 3.19 5.40
N ALA A 11 -2.88 2.99 4.67
CA ALA A 11 -2.62 1.70 4.03
C ALA A 11 -2.47 0.56 5.04
N VAL A 12 -1.85 0.80 6.20
CA VAL A 12 -1.59 -0.23 7.21
C VAL A 12 -2.89 -0.77 7.76
N GLU A 13 -3.84 0.11 8.05
CA GLU A 13 -5.16 -0.26 8.56
C GLU A 13 -5.96 -1.10 7.57
N VAL A 14 -6.03 -0.68 6.30
CA VAL A 14 -6.75 -1.43 5.25
C VAL A 14 -6.07 -2.77 4.97
N MET A 15 -4.73 -2.80 4.89
CA MET A 15 -3.98 -4.04 4.71
C MET A 15 -4.21 -5.03 5.85
N LYS A 16 -4.30 -4.56 7.10
CA LYS A 16 -4.62 -5.41 8.27
C LYS A 16 -6.02 -6.01 8.15
N LYS A 17 -7.04 -5.19 7.86
CA LYS A 17 -8.43 -5.65 7.66
C LYS A 17 -8.55 -6.65 6.50
N LEU A 18 -7.79 -6.46 5.42
CA LEU A 18 -7.71 -7.41 4.31
C LEU A 18 -7.05 -8.73 4.72
N ALA A 19 -5.97 -8.68 5.51
CA ALA A 19 -5.31 -9.87 6.02
C ALA A 19 -6.22 -10.70 6.93
N GLU A 20 -7.03 -10.04 7.78
CA GLU A 20 -8.07 -10.70 8.60
C GLU A 20 -9.15 -11.40 7.75
N LYS A 21 -9.41 -10.89 6.53
CA LYS A 21 -10.27 -11.53 5.53
C LYS A 21 -9.52 -12.50 4.61
N GLY A 22 -8.26 -12.84 4.89
CA GLY A 22 -7.47 -13.79 4.10
C GLY A 22 -6.88 -13.26 2.79
N VAL A 23 -6.84 -11.93 2.60
CA VAL A 23 -6.23 -11.30 1.41
C VAL A 23 -4.85 -10.77 1.76
N GLY A 24 -3.81 -11.41 1.23
CA GLY A 24 -2.45 -10.94 1.38
C GLY A 24 -2.19 -9.66 0.58
N THR A 25 -1.57 -8.67 1.20
CA THR A 25 -1.21 -7.38 0.58
C THR A 25 0.27 -7.06 0.78
N ARG A 26 0.76 -6.03 0.08
CA ARG A 26 2.11 -5.49 0.26
C ARG A 26 2.07 -3.97 0.28
N PRO A 27 2.79 -3.29 1.17
CA PRO A 27 2.91 -1.84 1.10
C PRO A 27 3.61 -1.44 -0.20
N PHE A 28 3.40 -0.19 -0.62
CA PHE A 28 4.28 0.42 -1.59
C PHE A 28 5.70 0.57 -1.02
N PHE A 29 6.67 0.73 -1.91
CA PHE A 29 8.07 0.88 -1.50
C PHE A 29 8.26 2.15 -0.66
N CYS A 30 9.10 2.05 0.36
CA CYS A 30 9.51 3.18 1.17
C CYS A 30 10.28 4.20 0.28
N PRO A 31 9.92 5.49 0.30
CA PRO A 31 10.61 6.52 -0.46
C PRO A 31 12.11 6.55 -0.15
N MET A 32 12.94 6.79 -1.16
CA MET A 32 14.39 6.68 -1.02
C MET A 32 14.95 7.61 0.06
N HIS A 33 14.41 8.83 0.17
CA HIS A 33 14.81 9.83 1.17
C HIS A 33 14.40 9.47 2.61
N GLN A 34 13.54 8.47 2.80
CA GLN A 34 13.17 7.94 4.12
C GLN A 34 13.97 6.68 4.51
N GLN A 35 14.76 6.11 3.59
CA GLN A 35 15.57 4.93 3.85
C GLN A 35 16.94 5.32 4.43
N PRO A 36 17.26 4.97 5.69
CA PRO A 36 18.49 5.44 6.35
C PRO A 36 19.77 5.02 5.63
N VAL A 37 19.77 3.86 5.00
CA VAL A 37 20.94 3.35 4.25
C VAL A 37 21.22 4.19 3.01
N LEU A 38 20.19 4.63 2.28
CA LEU A 38 20.35 5.42 1.05
C LEU A 38 20.82 6.85 1.37
N ILE A 39 20.37 7.41 2.50
CA ILE A 39 20.90 8.68 3.01
C ILE A 39 22.39 8.55 3.37
N LYS A 40 22.77 7.48 4.10
CA LYS A 40 24.16 7.24 4.50
C LYS A 40 25.10 7.05 3.32
N MET A 41 24.61 6.45 2.23
CA MET A 41 25.37 6.23 1.00
C MET A 41 25.46 7.48 0.11
N GLY A 42 24.80 8.60 0.47
CA GLY A 42 24.74 9.79 -0.38
C GLY A 42 23.88 9.64 -1.63
N VAL A 43 23.04 8.59 -1.69
CA VAL A 43 22.12 8.30 -2.81
C VAL A 43 20.84 9.11 -2.70
N ALA A 44 20.42 9.47 -1.49
CA ALA A 44 19.24 10.29 -1.24
C ALA A 44 19.52 11.40 -0.23
N SER A 45 18.81 12.52 -0.36
CA SER A 45 18.82 13.64 0.61
C SER A 45 17.80 13.38 1.73
N LYS A 46 17.82 14.22 2.78
CA LYS A 46 16.79 14.25 3.83
C LYS A 46 15.66 15.25 3.54
N GLU A 47 15.52 15.66 2.29
CA GLU A 47 14.47 16.59 1.87
C GLU A 47 13.10 15.93 1.93
N ALA A 48 12.05 16.73 2.05
CA ALA A 48 10.67 16.24 2.05
C ALA A 48 10.14 16.15 0.62
N TYR A 49 9.48 15.03 0.31
CA TYR A 49 8.86 14.78 -0.98
C TYR A 49 7.40 14.37 -0.76
N ALA A 50 6.52 15.37 -0.63
CA ALA A 50 5.15 15.19 -0.14
C ALA A 50 4.35 14.11 -0.90
N ILE A 51 4.50 14.03 -2.22
CA ILE A 51 3.76 13.05 -3.05
C ILE A 51 4.26 11.62 -2.80
N SER A 52 5.57 11.39 -2.77
CA SER A 52 6.10 10.04 -2.53
C SER A 52 5.81 9.57 -1.10
N GLU A 53 5.87 10.48 -0.13
CA GLU A 53 5.49 10.22 1.27
C GLU A 53 4.01 9.88 1.42
N SER A 54 3.12 10.66 0.77
CA SER A 54 1.68 10.39 0.79
C SER A 54 1.34 9.06 0.13
N ILE A 55 1.93 8.78 -1.04
CA ILE A 55 1.74 7.52 -1.76
C ILE A 55 2.27 6.32 -0.95
N TYR A 56 3.40 6.45 -0.22
CA TYR A 56 3.88 5.38 0.66
C TYR A 56 2.95 5.13 1.84
N LYS A 57 2.46 6.19 2.48
CA LYS A 57 1.55 6.09 3.63
C LYS A 57 0.19 5.49 3.26
N ARG A 58 -0.29 5.75 2.05
CA ARG A 58 -1.66 5.43 1.61
C ARG A 58 -1.72 4.36 0.52
N GLY A 59 -0.58 3.92 0.00
CA GLY A 59 -0.46 3.03 -1.14
C GLY A 59 -0.09 1.60 -0.75
N PHE A 60 -0.78 0.64 -1.38
CA PHE A 60 -0.49 -0.78 -1.26
C PHE A 60 -0.88 -1.54 -2.53
N TYR A 61 -0.31 -2.72 -2.68
CA TYR A 61 -0.62 -3.70 -3.72
C TYR A 61 -1.63 -4.73 -3.19
N ILE A 62 -2.63 -5.00 -4.02
CA ILE A 62 -3.52 -6.17 -3.88
C ILE A 62 -2.95 -7.35 -4.69
N PRO A 63 -3.40 -8.59 -4.45
CA PRO A 63 -2.98 -9.74 -5.24
C PRO A 63 -3.22 -9.52 -6.74
N SER A 64 -2.15 -9.66 -7.53
CA SER A 64 -2.18 -9.53 -8.99
C SER A 64 -1.23 -10.52 -9.66
N GLY A 65 -0.96 -11.66 -9.00
CA GLY A 65 -0.06 -12.70 -9.51
C GLY A 65 -0.71 -13.50 -10.65
N MET A 66 0.13 -14.04 -11.55
CA MET A 66 -0.33 -14.84 -12.69
C MET A 66 -1.04 -16.15 -12.29
N ASN A 67 -0.92 -16.58 -11.05
CA ASN A 67 -1.55 -17.78 -10.51
C ASN A 67 -2.99 -17.55 -10.00
N LEU A 68 -3.48 -16.31 -10.02
CA LEU A 68 -4.84 -16.00 -9.59
C LEU A 68 -5.87 -16.37 -10.66
N ASN A 69 -6.98 -16.96 -10.23
CA ASN A 69 -8.15 -17.11 -11.07
C ASN A 69 -9.12 -15.92 -10.90
N VAL A 70 -10.11 -15.83 -11.78
CA VAL A 70 -11.10 -14.74 -11.80
C VAL A 70 -11.88 -14.66 -10.48
N GLN A 71 -12.20 -15.81 -9.87
CA GLN A 71 -12.91 -15.85 -8.59
C GLN A 71 -12.09 -15.21 -7.46
N GLN A 72 -10.79 -15.51 -7.38
CA GLN A 72 -9.89 -14.92 -6.38
C GLN A 72 -9.69 -13.42 -6.59
N ILE A 73 -9.64 -12.97 -7.85
CA ILE A 73 -9.57 -11.53 -8.18
C ILE A 73 -10.83 -10.82 -7.70
N ASN A 74 -12.01 -11.38 -8.00
CA ASN A 74 -13.29 -10.82 -7.56
C ASN A 74 -13.40 -10.82 -6.04
N GLU A 75 -13.03 -11.91 -5.37
CA GLU A 75 -13.04 -12.01 -3.90
C GLU A 75 -12.13 -10.95 -3.25
N ALA A 76 -10.94 -10.70 -3.81
CA ALA A 76 -10.05 -9.64 -3.31
C ALA A 76 -10.66 -8.25 -3.50
N ALA A 77 -11.29 -7.99 -4.66
CA ALA A 77 -11.95 -6.72 -4.95
C ALA A 77 -13.17 -6.47 -4.06
N GLU A 78 -14.02 -7.48 -3.86
CA GLU A 78 -15.20 -7.41 -2.99
C GLU A 78 -14.81 -7.17 -1.53
N LYS A 79 -13.81 -7.90 -1.02
CA LYS A 79 -13.33 -7.72 0.36
C LYS A 79 -12.76 -6.33 0.58
N LEU A 80 -12.00 -5.80 -0.37
CA LEU A 80 -11.52 -4.41 -0.31
C LEU A 80 -12.70 -3.43 -0.30
N THR A 81 -13.63 -3.60 -1.22
CA THR A 81 -14.83 -2.73 -1.34
C THR A 81 -15.63 -2.73 -0.03
N SER A 82 -15.75 -3.87 0.65
CA SER A 82 -16.41 -3.97 1.96
C SER A 82 -15.71 -3.26 3.12
N ILE A 83 -14.46 -2.80 2.93
CA ILE A 83 -13.66 -2.10 3.94
C ILE A 83 -13.65 -0.60 3.70
N VAL A 84 -13.66 -0.17 2.43
CA VAL A 84 -13.44 1.23 2.03
C VAL A 84 -14.71 1.96 1.59
N ASN A 85 -15.82 1.25 1.39
CA ASN A 85 -17.17 1.83 1.28
C ASN A 85 -17.86 1.86 2.64
#